data_AF-D2SGD6-F1
#
_entry.id   AF-D2SGD6-F1
#
_cell.length_a   1.000
_cell.length_b   1.000
_cell.length_c   1.000
_cell.angle_alpha   90.00
_cell.angle_beta   90.00
_cell.angle_gamma   90.00
#
_symmetry.space_group_name_H-M   'P 1'
#
loop_
_entity.id
_entity.type
_entity.pdbx_description
1 polymer ?
#
loop_
_entity_poly.entity_id
_entity_poly.type
_entity_poly.pdbx_seq_one_letter_code
_entity_poly.pdbx_strand_id
1 'polypeptide(L)'
;MSSPRDRDGFEQRPDEGSGWREPGHLGGDGDRSGAEQPPAGQPPAEQSPADRPAQGDTGGSTAWQPPGWDLPPAEPDRPARSPAVDPQTVGEQPVGGGLLGGRRPRQPGELEQVFAYQGDAVGAQGWAVQQGWAISDGTAPEDAVLAELVRTAPVRATKDHRPAGVMRGRFGTLDLVAFDVLYASGRYAVPEYAVTAAPVLGTLPPLRLSPARFWKHRTGGLVQVPSGDPAFDARWVLLAGEDGPAARALVGDATVRGLLLGTDDGDEFWTAAGHLAAIRPDGHRPQLIEHHARLLTAIVGALAPAL
;
A
#
# COMPACT_ATOMS: atom_id res chain seq x y z
N MET A 1 15.51 63.54 21.83
CA MET A 1 15.14 62.92 23.12
C MET A 1 15.41 61.43 22.99
N SER A 2 16.48 60.99 23.63
CA SER A 2 16.93 59.60 23.72
C SER A 2 16.10 58.85 24.76
N SER A 3 15.66 57.63 24.45
CA SER A 3 16.17 56.40 25.08
C SER A 3 15.18 55.23 24.99
N PRO A 4 15.72 53.99 24.97
CA PRO A 4 15.13 52.81 24.34
C PRO A 4 14.57 51.83 25.38
N ARG A 5 13.78 50.85 24.92
CA ARG A 5 13.50 49.63 25.69
C ARG A 5 14.31 48.48 25.11
N ASP A 6 15.48 48.29 25.71
CA ASP A 6 16.17 47.01 25.81
C ASP A 6 15.60 46.20 26.98
N ARG A 7 15.85 44.88 26.90
CA ARG A 7 15.67 43.78 27.88
C ARG A 7 14.43 42.91 27.71
N ASP A 8 14.54 41.59 27.78
CA ASP A 8 15.65 40.62 27.82
C ASP A 8 14.94 39.24 27.77
N GLY A 9 15.56 38.21 27.17
CA GLY A 9 15.16 36.83 27.49
C GLY A 9 15.24 35.78 26.39
N PHE A 10 16.12 35.92 25.40
CA PHE A 10 16.53 34.78 24.57
C PHE A 10 18.05 34.71 24.59
N GLU A 11 18.59 33.98 25.57
CA GLU A 11 19.85 33.22 25.49
C GLU A 11 20.20 32.66 26.88
N GLN A 12 19.96 31.35 27.05
CA GLN A 12 20.85 30.41 27.75
C GLN A 12 20.15 29.05 27.84
N ARG A 13 20.38 28.19 26.84
CA ARG A 13 20.54 26.77 27.14
C ARG A 13 21.73 26.21 26.36
N PRO A 14 22.64 25.49 27.02
CA PRO A 14 23.87 25.02 26.40
C PRO A 14 23.57 23.92 25.38
N ASP A 15 24.40 23.85 24.35
CA ASP A 15 24.55 22.69 23.48
C ASP A 15 24.82 21.43 24.31
N GLU A 16 23.77 20.62 24.51
CA GLU A 16 23.91 19.23 24.91
C GLU A 16 23.68 18.35 23.68
N GLY A 17 24.79 18.15 22.95
CA GLY A 17 25.18 16.89 22.34
C GLY A 17 24.11 16.09 21.60
N SER A 18 24.11 16.23 20.28
CA SER A 18 23.66 15.23 19.30
C SER A 18 24.02 13.80 19.74
N GLY A 19 23.07 13.10 20.36
CA GLY A 19 23.19 11.72 20.82
C GLY A 19 22.84 10.67 19.77
N TRP A 20 23.00 10.98 18.47
CA TRP A 20 22.86 9.96 17.42
C TRP A 20 24.16 9.16 17.37
N ARG A 21 24.17 7.97 17.99
CA ARG A 21 25.25 6.99 17.84
C ARG A 21 24.95 6.08 16.67
N GLU A 22 25.88 6.04 15.73
CA GLU A 22 25.89 5.08 14.63
C GLU A 22 26.00 3.63 15.18
N PRO A 23 25.14 2.70 14.74
CA PRO A 23 25.20 1.30 15.18
C PRO A 23 26.51 0.63 14.73
N GLY A 24 27.23 0.03 15.68
CA GLY A 24 28.59 -0.51 15.51
C GLY A 24 28.77 -1.76 14.64
N HIS A 25 27.98 -1.94 13.58
CA HIS A 25 28.15 -3.05 12.63
C HIS A 25 28.90 -2.63 11.34
N LEU A 26 29.41 -1.39 11.26
CA LEU A 26 30.14 -0.87 10.10
C LEU A 26 31.63 -0.54 10.36
N GLY A 27 32.20 -0.99 11.48
CA GLY A 27 33.63 -0.82 11.78
C GLY A 27 34.32 -2.15 12.06
N GLY A 28 35.07 -2.65 11.07
CA GLY A 28 35.97 -3.78 11.23
C GLY A 28 37.25 -3.42 11.98
N ASP A 29 37.78 -4.46 12.65
CA ASP A 29 39.11 -4.63 13.25
C ASP A 29 39.48 -3.77 14.46
N GLY A 30 39.64 -4.45 15.61
CA GLY A 30 40.19 -3.85 16.83
C GLY A 30 40.09 -4.72 18.08
N ASP A 31 40.99 -5.69 18.17
CA ASP A 31 41.60 -6.27 19.38
C ASP A 31 40.81 -7.08 20.43
N ARG A 32 41.36 -8.30 20.58
CA ARG A 32 41.12 -9.29 21.61
C ARG A 32 41.94 -8.96 22.87
N SER A 33 41.27 -8.90 24.01
CA SER A 33 41.79 -9.20 25.35
C SER A 33 40.58 -9.24 26.29
N GLY A 34 40.36 -10.18 27.21
CA GLY A 34 41.05 -11.34 27.75
C GLY A 34 40.16 -11.90 28.89
N ALA A 35 40.59 -13.01 29.51
CA ALA A 35 40.02 -13.79 30.64
C ALA A 35 39.08 -14.96 30.23
N GLU A 36 39.53 -16.23 30.27
CA GLU A 36 39.72 -17.13 31.46
C GLU A 36 38.38 -17.45 32.17
N GLN A 37 37.93 -18.67 32.46
CA GLN A 37 38.39 -20.08 32.33
C GLN A 37 37.17 -21.00 32.70
N PRO A 38 37.08 -22.30 32.32
CA PRO A 38 35.90 -23.16 32.51
C PRO A 38 36.02 -24.13 33.72
N PRO A 39 34.99 -24.95 34.04
CA PRO A 39 35.23 -26.40 33.90
C PRO A 39 34.02 -27.30 33.52
N ALA A 40 34.40 -28.35 32.76
CA ALA A 40 34.07 -29.78 32.86
C ALA A 40 32.60 -30.28 32.97
N GLY A 41 32.24 -31.16 32.03
CA GLY A 41 31.13 -32.11 32.19
C GLY A 41 30.65 -32.77 30.90
N GLN A 42 31.49 -33.58 30.24
CA GLN A 42 31.06 -34.51 29.17
C GLN A 42 30.68 -35.88 29.77
N PRO A 43 29.75 -36.60 29.12
CA PRO A 43 29.90 -38.03 28.84
C PRO A 43 29.82 -38.35 27.33
N PRO A 44 30.14 -39.59 26.92
CA PRO A 44 30.99 -39.84 25.75
C PRO A 44 30.25 -40.28 24.47
N ALA A 45 31.07 -40.31 23.41
CA ALA A 45 30.80 -40.63 22.02
C ALA A 45 30.17 -42.00 21.74
N GLU A 46 29.41 -42.07 20.66
CA GLU A 46 29.41 -43.23 19.76
C GLU A 46 30.01 -42.83 18.40
N GLN A 47 31.13 -43.48 18.13
CA GLN A 47 31.83 -43.74 16.87
C GLN A 47 30.91 -44.49 15.89
N SER A 48 31.04 -44.55 14.56
CA SER A 48 31.94 -44.09 13.49
C SER A 48 31.27 -44.58 12.16
N PRO A 49 31.96 -44.89 11.04
CA PRO A 49 32.42 -43.98 9.99
C PRO A 49 31.99 -44.41 8.56
N ALA A 50 32.45 -43.61 7.60
CA ALA A 50 32.75 -43.95 6.19
C ALA A 50 31.57 -44.08 5.21
N ASP A 51 31.41 -43.07 4.35
CA ASP A 51 31.88 -43.21 2.97
C ASP A 51 32.01 -41.84 2.28
N ARG A 52 33.16 -41.62 1.65
CA ARG A 52 33.45 -40.53 0.71
C ARG A 52 33.29 -41.12 -0.70
N PRO A 53 32.89 -40.35 -1.72
CA PRO A 53 33.96 -39.71 -2.48
C PRO A 53 33.64 -38.27 -2.95
N ALA A 54 34.69 -37.67 -3.50
CA ALA A 54 34.84 -36.28 -3.86
C ALA A 54 34.38 -35.94 -5.29
N GLN A 55 34.39 -34.63 -5.57
CA GLN A 55 34.45 -33.92 -6.86
C GLN A 55 33.14 -33.59 -7.58
N GLY A 56 32.99 -32.31 -7.95
CA GLY A 56 32.08 -31.86 -8.99
C GLY A 56 31.49 -30.47 -8.77
N ASP A 57 32.25 -29.44 -9.12
CA ASP A 57 31.84 -28.18 -9.77
C ASP A 57 30.48 -27.48 -9.49
N THR A 58 30.62 -26.18 -9.21
CA THR A 58 29.78 -25.06 -9.68
C THR A 58 28.29 -24.97 -9.28
N GLY A 59 28.01 -24.02 -8.39
CA GLY A 59 27.05 -22.92 -8.62
C GLY A 59 25.61 -23.27 -8.99
N GLY A 60 24.70 -23.18 -8.00
CA GLY A 60 23.27 -23.10 -8.27
C GLY A 60 22.44 -23.27 -7.00
N SER A 61 22.02 -22.15 -6.42
CA SER A 61 21.09 -22.08 -5.29
C SER A 61 19.85 -22.93 -5.56
N THR A 62 19.62 -23.96 -4.74
CA THR A 62 18.41 -24.79 -4.79
C THR A 62 17.27 -24.02 -4.13
N ALA A 63 16.66 -23.11 -4.89
CA ALA A 63 15.33 -22.60 -4.57
C ALA A 63 14.32 -23.73 -4.77
N TRP A 64 13.54 -24.00 -3.72
CA TRP A 64 12.45 -24.98 -3.73
C TRP A 64 11.48 -24.71 -4.90
N GLN A 65 11.21 -25.73 -5.73
CA GLN A 65 10.19 -25.68 -6.79
C GLN A 65 9.19 -26.83 -6.59
N PRO A 66 7.86 -26.56 -6.66
CA PRO A 66 6.85 -27.59 -6.50
C PRO A 66 6.78 -28.54 -7.72
N PRO A 67 6.34 -29.80 -7.55
CA PRO A 67 6.29 -30.77 -8.65
C PRO A 67 5.30 -30.35 -9.75
N GLY A 68 5.74 -30.37 -11.01
CA GLY A 68 4.88 -30.13 -12.18
C GLY A 68 5.14 -28.83 -12.96
N TRP A 69 6.27 -28.15 -12.71
CA TRP A 69 6.67 -26.90 -13.38
C TRP A 69 7.94 -27.05 -14.25
N ASP A 70 8.13 -28.21 -14.88
CA ASP A 70 9.19 -28.40 -15.86
C ASP A 70 8.80 -27.73 -17.19
N LEU A 71 9.37 -26.55 -17.45
CA LEU A 71 9.34 -25.95 -18.78
C LEU A 71 10.31 -26.72 -19.70
N PRO A 72 9.93 -27.03 -20.95
CA PRO A 72 10.85 -27.65 -21.88
C PRO A 72 12.03 -26.71 -22.18
N PRO A 73 13.26 -27.23 -22.34
CA PRO A 73 14.41 -26.41 -22.65
C PRO A 73 14.20 -25.68 -23.97
N ALA A 74 14.38 -24.36 -23.95
CA ALA A 74 14.32 -23.55 -25.17
C ALA A 74 15.52 -23.89 -26.06
N GLU A 75 15.26 -24.52 -27.20
CA GLU A 75 16.27 -24.71 -28.25
C GLU A 75 16.58 -23.35 -28.90
N PRO A 76 17.86 -22.95 -29.00
CA PRO A 76 18.25 -21.79 -29.78
C PRO A 76 18.64 -22.23 -31.19
N ASP A 77 17.86 -21.87 -32.22
CA ASP A 77 18.47 -21.55 -33.52
C ASP A 77 17.55 -20.86 -34.53
N ARG A 78 17.96 -19.65 -34.97
CA ARG A 78 18.01 -19.32 -36.40
C ARG A 78 18.89 -18.09 -36.66
N PRO A 79 19.77 -18.13 -37.68
CA PRO A 79 20.69 -17.05 -37.99
C PRO A 79 20.03 -15.87 -38.73
N ALA A 80 20.55 -14.67 -38.44
CA ALA A 80 20.22 -13.43 -39.12
C ALA A 80 20.70 -13.46 -40.58
N ARG A 81 19.78 -13.26 -41.53
CA ARG A 81 20.10 -12.88 -42.90
C ARG A 81 20.19 -11.36 -42.98
N SER A 82 21.40 -10.83 -43.17
CA SER A 82 21.63 -9.47 -43.65
C SER A 82 21.15 -9.34 -45.10
N PRO A 83 20.38 -8.31 -45.49
CA PRO A 83 20.27 -7.93 -46.88
C PRO A 83 21.42 -7.02 -47.29
N ALA A 84 22.01 -7.37 -48.43
CA ALA A 84 23.08 -6.64 -49.10
C ALA A 84 22.62 -5.24 -49.55
N VAL A 85 23.58 -4.32 -49.54
CA VAL A 85 23.51 -2.98 -50.15
C VAL A 85 23.77 -3.12 -51.64
N ASP A 86 22.94 -2.49 -52.48
CA ASP A 86 23.31 -2.02 -53.82
C ASP A 86 22.51 -0.75 -54.19
N PRO A 87 23.01 0.11 -55.10
CA PRO A 87 22.68 1.54 -55.12
C PRO A 87 21.80 2.02 -56.30
N GLN A 88 21.13 3.15 -56.05
CA GLN A 88 20.60 4.18 -56.98
C GLN A 88 19.47 3.83 -57.98
N THR A 89 18.38 4.62 -57.92
CA THR A 89 17.91 5.44 -59.07
C THR A 89 16.86 6.48 -58.63
N VAL A 90 16.90 7.62 -59.30
CA VAL A 90 16.11 8.85 -59.14
C VAL A 90 14.73 8.69 -59.77
N GLY A 91 13.66 9.23 -59.17
CA GLY A 91 12.33 9.33 -59.80
C GLY A 91 11.28 10.06 -58.96
N GLU A 92 10.91 11.24 -59.47
CA GLU A 92 9.77 12.15 -59.21
C GLU A 92 8.57 11.76 -58.31
N GLN A 93 8.12 12.78 -57.55
CA GLN A 93 6.80 12.98 -56.93
C GLN A 93 5.64 12.97 -57.97
N PRO A 94 4.36 12.69 -57.60
CA PRO A 94 3.49 13.71 -57.00
C PRO A 94 2.37 13.27 -56.03
N VAL A 95 1.85 14.31 -55.36
CA VAL A 95 0.68 14.53 -54.49
C VAL A 95 -0.53 13.58 -54.57
N GLY A 96 -1.12 13.28 -53.40
CA GLY A 96 -2.48 12.72 -53.27
C GLY A 96 -2.99 12.75 -51.83
N GLY A 97 -3.87 13.71 -51.52
CA GLY A 97 -4.56 13.80 -50.23
C GLY A 97 -5.67 12.75 -50.10
N GLY A 98 -5.85 12.22 -48.88
CA GLY A 98 -6.93 11.30 -48.53
C GLY A 98 -7.33 11.49 -47.07
N LEU A 99 -8.49 12.12 -46.87
CA LEU A 99 -9.26 12.17 -45.62
C LEU A 99 -9.64 10.74 -45.22
N LEU A 100 -9.62 10.42 -43.91
CA LEU A 100 -9.89 9.09 -43.28
C LEU A 100 -8.65 8.22 -43.03
N GLY A 101 -7.66 8.75 -42.31
CA GLY A 101 -6.58 7.94 -41.70
C GLY A 101 -6.95 7.51 -40.29
N GLY A 102 -7.16 6.19 -40.08
CA GLY A 102 -7.34 5.60 -38.76
C GLY A 102 -6.19 6.01 -37.82
N ARG A 103 -6.53 6.59 -36.67
CA ARG A 103 -5.56 6.93 -35.63
C ARG A 103 -4.88 5.65 -35.15
N ARG A 104 -3.64 5.43 -35.58
CA ARG A 104 -2.72 4.49 -34.92
C ARG A 104 -2.62 4.90 -33.44
N PRO A 105 -2.79 3.98 -32.47
CA PRO A 105 -2.54 4.27 -31.07
C PRO A 105 -1.11 4.81 -30.93
N ARG A 106 -0.98 5.98 -30.32
CA ARG A 106 0.33 6.59 -30.05
C ARG A 106 1.02 5.72 -29.01
N GLN A 107 2.21 5.20 -29.34
CA GLN A 107 3.05 4.52 -28.35
C GLN A 107 3.60 5.59 -27.38
N PRO A 108 3.46 5.38 -26.05
CA PRO A 108 3.97 6.33 -25.06
C PRO A 108 5.48 6.48 -25.15
N GLY A 109 5.97 7.70 -25.06
CA GLY A 109 7.42 7.99 -25.12
C GLY A 109 8.15 7.52 -23.85
N GLU A 110 9.48 7.40 -23.90
CA GLU A 110 10.30 6.91 -22.77
C GLU A 110 10.11 7.73 -21.47
N LEU A 111 9.89 9.04 -21.57
CA LEU A 111 9.56 9.88 -20.41
C LEU A 111 8.16 9.56 -19.84
N GLU A 112 7.20 9.21 -20.70
CA GLU A 112 5.83 8.79 -20.32
C GLU A 112 5.85 7.41 -19.65
N GLN A 113 6.85 6.57 -19.96
CA GLN A 113 7.11 5.29 -19.30
C GLN A 113 7.76 5.44 -17.93
N VAL A 114 8.54 6.51 -17.69
CA VAL A 114 9.09 6.85 -16.35
C VAL A 114 8.01 7.43 -15.43
N PHE A 115 6.96 8.01 -16.00
CA PHE A 115 5.75 8.44 -15.29
C PHE A 115 4.60 7.41 -15.38
N ALA A 116 4.88 6.20 -15.90
CA ALA A 116 3.91 5.14 -15.96
C ALA A 116 3.67 4.59 -14.55
N TYR A 117 2.44 4.80 -14.13
CA TYR A 117 1.78 4.27 -12.96
C TYR A 117 2.14 2.80 -12.64
N GLN A 118 2.45 2.54 -11.36
CA GLN A 118 2.70 1.21 -10.79
C GLN A 118 1.47 0.59 -10.10
N GLY A 119 0.35 1.30 -10.00
CA GLY A 119 -0.94 0.65 -9.77
C GLY A 119 -1.46 0.07 -11.09
N ASP A 120 -2.44 -0.81 -11.03
CA ASP A 120 -3.03 -1.42 -12.22
C ASP A 120 -4.47 -0.95 -12.38
N ALA A 121 -4.66 0.27 -12.87
CA ALA A 121 -5.97 0.90 -13.08
C ALA A 121 -6.64 0.29 -14.29
N VAL A 122 -5.85 -0.12 -15.30
CA VAL A 122 -6.37 -0.89 -16.43
C VAL A 122 -6.89 -2.24 -15.93
N GLY A 123 -6.22 -2.87 -14.96
CA GLY A 123 -6.67 -4.11 -14.35
C GLY A 123 -7.76 -3.94 -13.28
N ALA A 124 -7.73 -2.91 -12.45
CA ALA A 124 -8.76 -2.66 -11.43
C ALA A 124 -10.06 -2.20 -12.06
N GLN A 125 -10.03 -1.22 -12.97
CA GLN A 125 -11.21 -0.81 -13.72
C GLN A 125 -11.64 -1.89 -14.70
N GLY A 126 -10.71 -2.58 -15.36
CA GLY A 126 -11.03 -3.73 -16.22
C GLY A 126 -11.70 -4.87 -15.45
N TRP A 127 -11.20 -5.19 -14.26
CA TRP A 127 -11.83 -6.13 -13.33
C TRP A 127 -13.21 -5.62 -12.90
N ALA A 128 -13.35 -4.33 -12.56
CA ALA A 128 -14.63 -3.75 -12.17
C ALA A 128 -15.67 -3.92 -13.29
N VAL A 129 -15.32 -3.65 -14.55
CA VAL A 129 -16.19 -3.92 -15.70
C VAL A 129 -16.56 -5.40 -15.79
N GLN A 130 -15.60 -6.32 -15.60
CA GLN A 130 -15.87 -7.76 -15.61
C GLN A 130 -16.82 -8.20 -14.49
N GLN A 131 -16.79 -7.52 -13.33
CA GLN A 131 -17.72 -7.71 -12.22
C GLN A 131 -19.06 -6.99 -12.41
N GLY A 132 -19.26 -6.27 -13.53
CA GLY A 132 -20.47 -5.49 -13.79
C GLY A 132 -20.58 -4.21 -12.94
N TRP A 133 -19.45 -3.69 -12.45
CA TRP A 133 -19.39 -2.44 -11.69
C TRP A 133 -19.38 -1.24 -12.65
N ALA A 134 -20.02 -0.15 -12.22
CA ALA A 134 -20.01 1.13 -12.91
C ALA A 134 -18.69 1.88 -12.67
N ILE A 135 -18.22 2.64 -13.65
CA ILE A 135 -17.00 3.44 -13.56
C ILE A 135 -17.32 4.91 -13.80
N SER A 136 -16.68 5.79 -13.02
CA SER A 136 -16.66 7.24 -13.21
C SER A 136 -15.23 7.75 -13.09
N ASP A 137 -14.95 8.92 -13.66
CA ASP A 137 -13.67 9.60 -13.50
C ASP A 137 -13.54 10.33 -12.13
N GLY A 138 -14.60 10.34 -11.32
CA GLY A 138 -14.65 11.00 -10.02
C GLY A 138 -15.17 12.43 -10.05
N THR A 139 -15.65 12.90 -11.21
CA THR A 139 -16.17 14.27 -11.39
C THR A 139 -17.69 14.36 -11.52
N ALA A 140 -18.40 13.22 -11.51
CA ALA A 140 -19.86 13.20 -11.60
C ALA A 140 -20.51 13.78 -10.32
N PRO A 141 -21.75 14.31 -10.39
CA PRO A 141 -22.44 14.83 -9.20
C PRO A 141 -22.56 13.81 -8.06
N GLU A 142 -22.76 12.53 -8.38
CA GLU A 142 -22.78 11.44 -7.40
C GLU A 142 -21.42 11.18 -6.72
N ASP A 143 -20.30 11.65 -7.29
CA ASP A 143 -18.96 11.55 -6.73
C ASP A 143 -18.66 12.66 -5.71
N ALA A 144 -19.52 13.67 -5.57
CA ALA A 144 -19.27 14.80 -4.67
C ALA A 144 -19.02 14.38 -3.21
N VAL A 145 -19.65 13.29 -2.76
CA VAL A 145 -19.44 12.72 -1.42
C VAL A 145 -18.02 12.15 -1.23
N LEU A 146 -17.36 11.72 -2.31
CA LEU A 146 -16.01 11.15 -2.24
C LEU A 146 -14.96 12.22 -1.92
N ALA A 147 -15.19 13.48 -2.31
CA ALA A 147 -14.32 14.58 -1.92
C ALA A 147 -14.30 14.78 -0.39
N GLU A 148 -15.44 14.55 0.28
CA GLU A 148 -15.55 14.59 1.73
C GLU A 148 -14.81 13.41 2.38
N LEU A 149 -14.86 12.22 1.78
CA LEU A 149 -14.03 11.08 2.21
C LEU A 149 -12.53 11.39 2.10
N VAL A 150 -12.07 11.97 0.99
CA VAL A 150 -10.66 12.38 0.82
C VAL A 150 -10.27 13.43 1.86
N ARG A 151 -11.14 14.42 2.09
CA ARG A 151 -10.88 15.51 3.05
C ARG A 151 -10.73 15.00 4.48
N THR A 152 -11.55 14.02 4.86
CA THR A 152 -11.60 13.44 6.21
C THR A 152 -10.69 12.22 6.37
N ALA A 153 -10.06 11.76 5.28
CA ALA A 153 -9.21 10.59 5.30
C ALA A 153 -8.13 10.71 6.38
N PRO A 154 -7.79 9.59 7.05
CA PRO A 154 -6.84 9.57 8.15
C PRO A 154 -5.37 9.65 7.67
N VAL A 155 -5.14 10.30 6.53
CA VAL A 155 -3.84 10.60 5.91
C VAL A 155 -3.68 12.11 5.74
N ARG A 156 -2.49 12.58 5.36
CA ARG A 156 -2.25 14.02 5.17
C ARG A 156 -2.65 14.48 3.76
N ALA A 157 -3.91 14.30 3.40
CA ALA A 157 -4.43 14.85 2.15
C ALA A 157 -4.35 16.39 2.16
N THR A 158 -3.95 16.95 1.02
CA THR A 158 -3.91 18.39 0.71
C THR A 158 -5.07 18.78 -0.21
N LYS A 159 -5.21 20.08 -0.51
CA LYS A 159 -6.23 20.59 -1.45
C LYS A 159 -6.09 20.06 -2.89
N ASP A 160 -4.91 19.54 -3.23
CA ASP A 160 -4.58 19.04 -4.57
C ASP A 160 -4.91 17.53 -4.73
N HIS A 161 -5.40 16.91 -3.65
CA HIS A 161 -5.88 15.53 -3.67
C HIS A 161 -7.34 15.48 -4.09
N ARG A 162 -7.69 14.54 -4.96
CA ARG A 162 -9.06 14.31 -5.41
C ARG A 162 -9.33 12.83 -5.65
N PRO A 163 -10.59 12.38 -5.57
CA PRO A 163 -10.95 11.04 -6.01
C PRO A 163 -10.70 10.89 -7.52
N ALA A 164 -10.24 9.72 -7.94
CA ALA A 164 -10.05 9.36 -9.34
C ALA A 164 -10.29 7.86 -9.56
N GLY A 165 -10.62 7.49 -10.79
CA GLY A 165 -10.78 6.09 -11.18
C GLY A 165 -11.86 5.37 -10.38
N VAL A 166 -13.00 6.03 -10.17
CA VAL A 166 -14.06 5.56 -9.28
C VAL A 166 -14.74 4.33 -9.88
N MET A 167 -14.90 3.29 -9.06
CA MET A 167 -15.54 2.02 -9.38
C MET A 167 -16.65 1.77 -8.36
N ARG A 168 -17.87 1.49 -8.81
CA ARG A 168 -19.04 1.24 -7.96
C ARG A 168 -19.71 -0.06 -8.31
N GLY A 169 -20.01 -0.86 -7.31
CA GLY A 169 -20.83 -2.05 -7.52
C GLY A 169 -21.10 -2.76 -6.22
N ARG A 170 -21.47 -4.03 -6.34
CA ARG A 170 -21.84 -4.85 -5.19
C ARG A 170 -20.82 -5.94 -4.97
N PHE A 171 -20.45 -6.16 -3.71
CA PHE A 171 -19.68 -7.31 -3.27
C PHE A 171 -20.44 -8.02 -2.16
N GLY A 172 -20.94 -9.23 -2.46
CA GLY A 172 -21.83 -9.96 -1.56
C GLY A 172 -23.08 -9.13 -1.22
N THR A 173 -23.23 -8.77 0.05
CA THR A 173 -24.37 -7.98 0.55
C THR A 173 -24.12 -6.48 0.59
N LEU A 174 -22.88 -6.02 0.39
CA LEU A 174 -22.52 -4.61 0.46
C LEU A 174 -22.46 -3.98 -0.92
N ASP A 175 -23.08 -2.81 -1.05
CA ASP A 175 -22.74 -1.87 -2.09
C ASP A 175 -21.42 -1.18 -1.71
N LEU A 176 -20.53 -0.99 -2.67
CA LEU A 176 -19.18 -0.46 -2.48
C LEU A 176 -18.83 0.59 -3.53
N VAL A 177 -17.99 1.53 -3.12
CA VAL A 177 -17.26 2.43 -4.01
C VAL A 177 -15.77 2.32 -3.73
N ALA A 178 -14.97 2.08 -4.76
CA ALA A 178 -13.51 2.03 -4.71
C ALA A 178 -12.94 3.12 -5.62
N PHE A 179 -11.95 3.86 -5.14
CA PHE A 179 -11.32 4.95 -5.90
C PHE A 179 -9.92 5.26 -5.38
N ASP A 180 -9.06 5.76 -6.26
CA ASP A 180 -7.75 6.24 -5.87
C ASP A 180 -7.82 7.70 -5.42
N VAL A 181 -7.03 8.05 -4.40
CA VAL A 181 -6.76 9.43 -4.02
C VAL A 181 -5.58 9.91 -4.85
N LEU A 182 -5.89 10.67 -5.90
CA LEU A 182 -4.93 11.20 -6.85
C LEU A 182 -4.40 12.54 -6.35
N TYR A 183 -3.09 12.64 -6.15
CA TYR A 183 -2.41 13.93 -6.03
C TYR A 183 -2.20 14.52 -7.43
N ALA A 184 -2.84 15.66 -7.70
CA ALA A 184 -2.75 16.34 -8.98
C ALA A 184 -2.08 17.72 -8.81
N SER A 185 -0.81 17.85 -9.22
CA SER A 185 -0.07 19.10 -9.14
C SER A 185 0.58 19.46 -10.48
N GLY A 186 0.01 20.45 -11.17
CA GLY A 186 0.51 20.94 -12.45
C GLY A 186 0.55 19.85 -13.52
N ARG A 187 1.74 19.28 -13.75
CA ARG A 187 1.98 18.21 -14.75
C ARG A 187 2.01 16.80 -14.14
N TYR A 188 1.88 16.67 -12.82
CA TYR A 188 1.96 15.40 -12.10
C TYR A 188 0.57 14.95 -11.66
N ALA A 189 0.27 13.67 -11.90
CA ALA A 189 -0.92 12.99 -11.41
C ALA A 189 -0.50 11.62 -10.87
N VAL A 190 -0.47 11.48 -9.54
CA VAL A 190 0.03 10.26 -8.88
C VAL A 190 -1.03 9.75 -7.90
N PRO A 191 -1.52 8.51 -8.08
CA PRO A 191 -2.33 7.84 -7.08
C PRO A 191 -1.48 7.54 -5.84
N GLU A 192 -1.81 8.15 -4.71
CA GLU A 192 -1.05 7.94 -3.46
C GLU A 192 -1.73 6.96 -2.52
N TYR A 193 -3.06 6.86 -2.59
CA TYR A 193 -3.85 6.02 -1.70
C TYR A 193 -5.00 5.35 -2.44
N ALA A 194 -5.37 4.16 -1.98
CA ALA A 194 -6.53 3.41 -2.44
C ALA A 194 -7.59 3.46 -1.33
N VAL A 195 -8.77 3.97 -1.65
CA VAL A 195 -9.93 4.00 -0.75
C VAL A 195 -11.04 3.09 -1.25
N THR A 196 -11.49 2.16 -0.42
CA THR A 196 -12.75 1.43 -0.63
C THR A 196 -13.72 1.79 0.47
N ALA A 197 -14.94 2.13 0.14
CA ALA A 197 -15.94 2.57 1.10
C ALA A 197 -17.29 1.90 0.87
N ALA A 198 -17.96 1.57 1.97
CA ALA A 198 -19.33 1.05 1.99
C ALA A 198 -20.27 2.16 2.51
N PRO A 199 -21.26 2.62 1.72
CA PRO A 199 -22.36 3.39 2.29
C PRO A 199 -23.11 2.53 3.31
N VAL A 200 -23.39 3.10 4.49
CA VAL A 200 -24.11 2.39 5.56
C VAL A 200 -25.42 3.11 5.84
N LEU A 201 -26.51 2.34 5.93
CA LEU A 201 -27.80 2.87 6.35
C LEU A 201 -27.79 3.16 7.85
N GLY A 202 -28.28 4.35 8.24
CA GLY A 202 -28.28 4.80 9.63
C GLY A 202 -27.20 5.83 9.94
N THR A 203 -27.07 6.21 11.20
CA THR A 203 -26.06 7.19 11.64
C THR A 203 -24.83 6.47 12.16
N LEU A 204 -23.74 6.50 11.39
CA LEU A 204 -22.45 5.99 11.84
C LEU A 204 -21.85 6.90 12.91
N PRO A 205 -21.47 6.37 14.08
CA PRO A 205 -20.72 7.14 15.06
C PRO A 205 -19.31 7.45 14.52
N PRO A 206 -18.67 8.56 14.93
CA PRO A 206 -17.28 8.84 14.57
C PRO A 206 -16.36 7.73 15.09
N LEU A 207 -15.73 7.01 14.17
CA LEU A 207 -14.83 5.89 14.46
C LEU A 207 -13.59 5.96 13.55
N ARG A 208 -12.47 5.47 14.07
CA ARG A 208 -11.25 5.19 13.33
C ARG A 208 -10.56 3.96 13.91
N LEU A 209 -10.34 2.94 13.09
CA LEU A 209 -9.62 1.72 13.45
C LEU A 209 -8.29 1.71 12.72
N SER A 210 -7.19 1.75 13.47
CA SER A 210 -5.86 2.04 12.96
C SER A 210 -4.83 1.05 13.47
N PRO A 211 -3.85 0.64 12.67
CA PRO A 211 -2.69 -0.06 13.16
C PRO A 211 -1.97 0.74 14.26
N ALA A 212 -1.57 0.06 15.33
CA ALA A 212 -0.90 0.66 16.47
C ALA A 212 0.43 1.33 16.09
N ARG A 213 1.11 0.85 15.03
CA ARG A 213 2.35 1.46 14.52
C ARG A 213 2.14 2.74 13.71
N PHE A 214 0.93 3.00 13.23
CA PHE A 214 0.66 4.21 12.45
C PHE A 214 0.65 5.45 13.34
N TRP A 215 1.11 6.57 12.77
CA TRP A 215 0.98 7.86 13.42
C TRP A 215 -0.48 8.31 13.33
N LYS A 216 -1.08 8.66 14.47
CA LYS A 216 -2.46 9.14 14.54
C LYS A 216 -2.48 10.67 14.49
N HIS A 217 -2.67 11.26 13.31
CA HIS A 217 -2.98 12.69 13.15
C HIS A 217 -4.48 12.88 12.96
N ARG A 218 -4.99 14.11 13.14
CA ARG A 218 -6.41 14.46 12.89
C ARG A 218 -7.41 13.53 13.61
N THR A 219 -7.11 13.13 14.84
CA THR A 219 -8.01 12.29 15.63
C THR A 219 -9.27 13.03 16.08
N GLY A 220 -9.34 14.36 15.96
CA GLY A 220 -10.60 15.10 16.11
C GLY A 220 -11.30 14.95 17.47
N GLY A 221 -10.56 14.62 18.53
CA GLY A 221 -11.12 14.36 19.86
C GLY A 221 -11.60 12.92 20.08
N LEU A 222 -11.39 12.01 19.12
CA LEU A 222 -11.66 10.59 19.31
C LEU A 222 -10.82 10.03 20.46
N VAL A 223 -11.46 9.22 21.30
CA VAL A 223 -10.85 8.53 22.45
C VAL A 223 -10.57 7.08 22.10
N GLN A 224 -9.51 6.53 22.68
CA GLN A 224 -9.19 5.12 22.49
C GLN A 224 -10.16 4.23 23.25
N VAL A 225 -10.68 3.20 22.58
CA VAL A 225 -11.54 2.18 23.16
C VAL A 225 -10.77 0.85 23.13
N PRO A 226 -10.25 0.35 24.27
CA PRO A 226 -9.51 -0.90 24.32
C PRO A 226 -10.44 -2.10 24.09
N SER A 227 -9.95 -3.11 23.38
CA SER A 227 -10.69 -4.36 23.17
C SER A 227 -10.68 -5.28 24.38
N GLY A 228 -9.67 -5.13 25.25
CA GLY A 228 -9.42 -6.04 26.36
C GLY A 228 -8.67 -7.31 25.95
N ASP A 229 -8.30 -7.44 24.67
CA ASP A 229 -7.42 -8.46 24.15
C ASP A 229 -6.02 -7.87 23.91
N PRO A 230 -5.01 -8.26 24.71
CA PRO A 230 -3.66 -7.72 24.57
C PRO A 230 -3.03 -7.96 23.20
N ALA A 231 -3.34 -9.06 22.51
CA ALA A 231 -2.77 -9.36 21.20
C ALA A 231 -3.34 -8.42 20.13
N PHE A 232 -4.64 -8.12 20.22
CA PHE A 232 -5.29 -7.15 19.35
C PHE A 232 -4.85 -5.72 19.67
N ASP A 233 -4.90 -5.32 20.94
CA ASP A 233 -4.56 -3.96 21.39
C ASP A 233 -3.08 -3.60 21.16
N ALA A 234 -2.19 -4.59 21.02
CA ALA A 234 -0.80 -4.39 20.62
C ALA A 234 -0.63 -4.03 19.12
N ARG A 235 -1.55 -4.46 18.26
CA ARG A 235 -1.46 -4.29 16.78
C ARG A 235 -2.44 -3.27 16.24
N TRP A 236 -3.58 -3.10 16.89
CA TRP A 236 -4.70 -2.29 16.43
C TRP A 236 -5.22 -1.38 17.55
N VAL A 237 -5.68 -0.20 17.16
CA VAL A 237 -6.23 0.82 18.04
C VAL A 237 -7.56 1.27 17.47
N LEU A 238 -8.65 1.05 18.22
CA LEU A 238 -9.92 1.69 17.94
C LEU A 238 -9.96 3.07 18.62
N LEU A 239 -10.27 4.10 17.84
CA LEU A 239 -10.60 5.44 18.27
C LEU A 239 -12.09 5.69 17.98
N ALA A 240 -12.84 6.23 18.94
CA ALA A 240 -14.27 6.49 18.82
C ALA A 240 -14.64 7.85 19.43
N GLY A 241 -15.76 8.44 19.00
CA GLY A 241 -16.26 9.69 19.61
C GLY A 241 -16.60 9.52 21.08
N GLU A 242 -17.05 8.32 21.45
CA GLU A 242 -17.30 7.90 22.82
C GLU A 242 -17.15 6.37 22.93
N ASP A 243 -17.00 5.89 24.16
CA ASP A 243 -17.01 4.47 24.48
C ASP A 243 -18.46 3.93 24.54
N GLY A 244 -19.09 3.88 23.36
CA GLY A 244 -20.50 3.52 23.19
C GLY A 244 -20.73 2.09 22.68
N PRO A 245 -22.01 1.68 22.55
CA PRO A 245 -22.39 0.34 22.11
C PRO A 245 -21.77 -0.09 20.78
N ALA A 246 -21.71 0.81 19.79
CA ALA A 246 -21.13 0.52 18.48
C ALA A 246 -19.61 0.30 18.55
N ALA A 247 -18.89 1.12 19.33
CA ALA A 247 -17.46 0.94 19.55
C ALA A 247 -17.19 -0.41 20.25
N ARG A 248 -17.98 -0.74 21.28
CA ARG A 248 -17.90 -2.01 22.01
C ARG A 248 -18.25 -3.22 21.18
N ALA A 249 -19.27 -3.12 20.33
CA ALA A 249 -19.60 -4.18 19.38
C ALA A 249 -18.43 -4.44 18.42
N LEU A 250 -17.82 -3.38 17.89
CA LEU A 250 -16.70 -3.50 16.95
C LEU A 250 -15.45 -4.14 17.59
N VAL A 251 -14.99 -3.67 18.76
CA VAL A 251 -13.81 -4.30 19.42
C VAL A 251 -14.11 -5.66 20.04
N GLY A 252 -15.39 -5.93 20.34
CA GLY A 252 -15.84 -7.21 20.87
C GLY A 252 -15.97 -8.30 19.81
N ASP A 253 -16.10 -7.93 18.53
CA ASP A 253 -16.38 -8.88 17.45
C ASP A 253 -15.17 -9.79 17.15
N ALA A 254 -15.37 -11.10 17.28
CA ALA A 254 -14.33 -12.10 17.09
C ALA A 254 -13.91 -12.25 15.61
N THR A 255 -14.83 -12.04 14.67
CA THR A 255 -14.58 -12.15 13.24
C THR A 255 -13.72 -10.97 12.77
N VAL A 256 -14.07 -9.74 13.15
CA VAL A 256 -13.29 -8.53 12.84
C VAL A 256 -11.87 -8.67 13.39
N ARG A 257 -11.73 -9.03 14.66
CA ARG A 257 -10.41 -9.24 15.29
C ARG A 257 -9.59 -10.33 14.59
N GLY A 258 -10.19 -11.48 14.29
CA GLY A 258 -9.51 -12.57 13.60
C GLY A 258 -9.02 -12.17 12.21
N LEU A 259 -9.84 -11.44 11.45
CA LEU A 259 -9.45 -10.93 10.14
C LEU A 259 -8.31 -9.92 10.23
N LEU A 260 -8.42 -8.93 11.11
CA LEU A 260 -7.41 -7.86 11.26
C LEU A 260 -6.06 -8.40 11.72
N LEU A 261 -6.04 -9.33 12.67
CA LEU A 261 -4.82 -10.01 13.10
C LEU A 261 -4.22 -10.88 11.98
N GLY A 262 -5.01 -11.30 11.00
CA GLY A 262 -4.54 -12.01 9.81
C GLY A 262 -3.98 -11.10 8.71
N THR A 263 -4.07 -9.77 8.85
CA THR A 263 -3.57 -8.82 7.85
C THR A 263 -2.11 -8.43 8.10
N ASP A 264 -1.54 -7.69 7.14
CA ASP A 264 -0.23 -7.05 7.25
C ASP A 264 -0.28 -5.69 7.97
N ASP A 265 -1.44 -5.37 8.56
CA ASP A 265 -1.72 -4.10 9.21
C ASP A 265 -1.52 -2.89 8.28
N GLY A 266 -1.64 -3.03 6.95
CA GLY A 266 -1.43 -1.93 6.00
C GLY A 266 -2.63 -0.99 5.83
N ASP A 267 -3.78 -1.36 6.40
CA ASP A 267 -5.05 -0.67 6.15
C ASP A 267 -5.49 0.13 7.38
N GLU A 268 -6.18 1.23 7.14
CA GLU A 268 -6.82 2.03 8.18
C GLU A 268 -8.29 2.26 7.83
N PHE A 269 -9.16 2.21 8.83
CA PHE A 269 -10.61 2.35 8.63
C PHE A 269 -11.14 3.58 9.36
N TRP A 270 -12.12 4.26 8.78
CA TRP A 270 -12.80 5.38 9.43
C TRP A 270 -14.22 5.56 8.90
N THR A 271 -15.03 6.27 9.69
CA THR A 271 -16.37 6.66 9.29
C THR A 271 -16.39 8.13 8.88
N ALA A 272 -16.97 8.44 7.73
CA ALA A 272 -17.23 9.80 7.30
C ALA A 272 -18.28 9.83 6.20
N ALA A 273 -19.04 10.93 6.10
CA ALA A 273 -20.01 11.15 5.04
C ALA A 273 -21.02 9.99 4.83
N GLY A 274 -21.46 9.34 5.90
CA GLY A 274 -22.38 8.18 5.83
C GLY A 274 -21.74 6.88 5.31
N HIS A 275 -20.41 6.84 5.20
CA HIS A 275 -19.67 5.67 4.76
C HIS A 275 -18.76 5.16 5.87
N LEU A 276 -18.53 3.85 5.85
CA LEU A 276 -17.36 3.23 6.45
C LEU A 276 -16.33 3.01 5.33
N ALA A 277 -15.14 3.57 5.49
CA ALA A 277 -14.08 3.53 4.49
C ALA A 277 -12.83 2.80 5.02
N ALA A 278 -12.12 2.13 4.12
CA ALA A 278 -10.80 1.56 4.28
C ALA A 278 -9.83 2.31 3.36
N ILE A 279 -8.63 2.64 3.85
CA ILE A 279 -7.57 3.29 3.07
C ILE A 279 -6.26 2.53 3.22
N ARG A 280 -5.51 2.49 2.12
CA ARG A 280 -4.16 1.94 2.07
C ARG A 280 -3.24 2.90 1.29
N PRO A 281 -1.98 3.11 1.71
CA PRO A 281 -0.98 3.91 0.96
C PRO A 281 -0.42 3.11 -0.22
N ASP A 282 -1.30 2.80 -1.17
CA ASP A 282 -1.05 1.97 -2.35
C ASP A 282 -2.06 2.37 -3.44
N GLY A 283 -1.86 1.96 -4.69
CA GLY A 283 -2.87 2.09 -5.74
C GLY A 283 -3.85 0.91 -5.73
N HIS A 284 -5.08 1.10 -6.25
CA HIS A 284 -5.99 -0.03 -6.36
C HIS A 284 -5.47 -1.12 -7.30
N ARG A 285 -5.65 -2.36 -6.85
CA ARG A 285 -5.59 -3.60 -7.61
C ARG A 285 -6.79 -4.46 -7.23
N PRO A 286 -7.25 -5.39 -8.07
CA PRO A 286 -8.42 -6.24 -7.77
C PRO A 286 -8.35 -6.91 -6.39
N GLN A 287 -7.18 -7.43 -6.03
CA GLN A 287 -6.97 -8.13 -4.76
C GLN A 287 -7.15 -7.21 -3.54
N LEU A 288 -6.81 -5.92 -3.68
CA LEU A 288 -7.00 -4.93 -2.62
C LEU A 288 -8.48 -4.58 -2.45
N ILE A 289 -9.23 -4.46 -3.55
CA ILE A 289 -10.67 -4.22 -3.50
C ILE A 289 -11.36 -5.39 -2.81
N GLU A 290 -11.05 -6.63 -3.19
CA GLU A 290 -11.61 -7.84 -2.57
C GLU A 290 -11.22 -7.95 -1.09
N HIS A 291 -9.98 -7.61 -0.75
CA HIS A 291 -9.50 -7.58 0.63
C HIS A 291 -10.28 -6.58 1.49
N HIS A 292 -10.38 -5.32 1.03
CA HIS A 292 -11.19 -4.29 1.70
C HIS A 292 -12.66 -4.71 1.79
N ALA A 293 -13.23 -5.29 0.74
CA ALA A 293 -14.62 -5.73 0.73
C ALA A 293 -14.90 -6.78 1.83
N ARG A 294 -14.00 -7.74 2.04
CA ARG A 294 -14.12 -8.71 3.14
C ARG A 294 -14.08 -8.04 4.52
N LEU A 295 -13.13 -7.13 4.72
CA LEU A 295 -12.97 -6.40 5.99
C LEU A 295 -14.17 -5.48 6.27
N LEU A 296 -14.59 -4.70 5.28
CA LEU A 296 -15.76 -3.81 5.39
C LEU A 296 -17.03 -4.61 5.65
N THR A 297 -17.20 -5.78 5.03
CA THR A 297 -18.34 -6.67 5.32
C THR A 297 -18.38 -7.09 6.79
N ALA A 298 -17.23 -7.51 7.34
CA ALA A 298 -17.15 -7.89 8.75
C ALA A 298 -17.40 -6.70 9.69
N ILE A 299 -16.79 -5.54 9.40
CA ILE A 299 -16.93 -4.35 10.25
C ILE A 299 -18.36 -3.80 10.20
N VAL A 300 -18.97 -3.70 9.02
CA VAL A 300 -20.39 -3.29 8.90
C VAL A 300 -21.29 -4.29 9.62
N GLY A 301 -21.03 -5.59 9.49
CA GLY A 301 -21.76 -6.64 10.20
C GLY A 301 -21.67 -6.49 11.72
N ALA A 302 -20.49 -6.19 12.26
CA ALA A 302 -20.27 -5.96 13.69
C ALA A 302 -20.96 -4.69 14.20
N LEU A 303 -21.06 -3.64 13.37
CA LEU A 303 -21.70 -2.38 13.74
C LEU A 303 -23.24 -2.45 13.63
N ALA A 304 -23.79 -3.23 12.70
CA ALA A 304 -25.21 -3.24 12.37
C ALA A 304 -26.18 -3.41 13.57
N PRO A 305 -25.90 -4.23 14.59
CA PRO A 305 -26.78 -4.35 15.77
C PRO A 305 -26.83 -3.10 16.65
N ALA A 306 -25.91 -2.14 16.45
CA ALA A 306 -25.73 -0.95 17.28
C ALA A 306 -25.97 0.37 16.53
N LEU A 307 -26.44 0.31 15.27
CA LEU A 307 -26.82 1.45 14.42
C LEU A 307 -28.35 1.61 14.38
#